data_AF-A0A7H1APR9-F1
#
_entry.id   AF-A0A7H1APR9-F1
#
_cell.length_a   1.000
_cell.length_b   1.000
_cell.length_c   1.000
_cell.angle_alpha   90.00
_cell.angle_beta   90.00
_cell.angle_gamma   90.00
#
_symmetry.space_group_name_H-M   'P 1'
#
loop_
_entity.id
_entity.type
_entity.pdbx_description
1 polymer ?
#
loop_
_entity_poly.entity_id
_entity_poly.type
_entity_poly.pdbx_seq_one_letter_code
_entity_poly.pdbx_strand_id
1 'polypeptide(L)'
;MICWSCNHCGAAVPQESDVCGNCGFDSTAPLAAHPGAYAPERCLRCASPMQFAGTLQLHEGTRMWPFLLGNIGELLVNRKRFESFLCTGCGKVEFFMPPEPDATP
;
A
#
# COMPACT_ATOMS: atom_id res chain seq x y z
N MET A 1 2.87 -15.48 -23.44
CA MET A 1 2.95 -15.80 -21.99
C MET A 1 1.96 -14.86 -21.31
N ILE A 2 1.00 -15.41 -20.57
CA ILE A 2 -0.07 -14.62 -19.95
C ILE A 2 0.37 -14.33 -18.51
N CYS A 3 0.30 -13.07 -18.11
CA CYS A 3 0.65 -12.63 -16.77
C CYS A 3 -0.45 -11.71 -16.23
N TRP A 4 -0.72 -11.81 -14.94
CA TRP A 4 -1.52 -10.83 -14.21
C TRP A 4 -0.60 -9.78 -13.58
N SER A 5 -1.15 -8.61 -13.29
CA SER A 5 -0.41 -7.54 -12.62
C SER A 5 -0.69 -7.57 -11.13
N CYS A 6 0.35 -7.60 -10.30
CA CYS A 6 0.20 -7.63 -8.86
C CYS A 6 -0.40 -6.33 -8.32
N ASN A 7 -1.58 -6.39 -7.70
CA ASN A 7 -2.26 -5.21 -7.15
C ASN A 7 -1.56 -4.60 -5.92
N HIS A 8 -0.57 -5.29 -5.34
CA HIS A 8 0.21 -4.80 -4.20
C HIS A 8 1.54 -4.11 -4.58
N CYS A 9 2.21 -4.56 -5.66
CA CYS A 9 3.52 -4.02 -6.06
C CYS A 9 3.68 -3.73 -7.57
N GLY A 10 2.69 -4.02 -8.40
CA GLY A 10 2.69 -3.78 -9.84
C GLY A 10 3.56 -4.72 -10.68
N ALA A 11 4.18 -5.74 -10.07
CA ALA A 11 4.98 -6.71 -10.80
C ALA A 11 4.11 -7.61 -11.69
N ALA A 12 4.61 -7.97 -12.86
CA ALA A 12 3.99 -8.99 -13.70
C ALA A 12 4.22 -10.38 -13.08
N VAL A 13 3.13 -11.11 -12.84
CA VAL A 13 3.15 -12.45 -12.24
C VAL A 13 2.62 -13.46 -13.26
N PRO A 14 3.31 -14.60 -13.45
CA PRO A 14 2.82 -15.66 -14.34
C PRO A 14 1.44 -16.16 -13.91
N GLN A 15 0.58 -16.49 -14.87
CA GLN A 15 -0.79 -16.92 -14.59
C GLN A 15 -0.87 -18.23 -13.78
N GLU A 16 0.18 -19.04 -13.80
CA GLU A 16 0.32 -20.26 -13.00
C GLU A 16 0.66 -20.02 -11.51
N SER A 17 0.90 -18.77 -11.11
CA SER A 17 1.24 -18.41 -9.74
C SER A 17 0.19 -17.50 -9.13
N ASP A 18 -0.42 -17.95 -8.04
CA ASP A 18 -1.35 -17.16 -7.24
C ASP A 18 -0.62 -16.17 -6.33
N VAL A 19 0.68 -16.41 -6.07
CA VAL A 19 1.52 -15.57 -5.20
C VAL A 19 2.52 -14.77 -6.03
N CYS A 20 2.62 -13.48 -5.73
CA CYS A 20 3.61 -12.61 -6.35
C CYS A 20 5.01 -12.89 -5.80
N GLY A 21 5.89 -13.46 -6.62
CA GLY A 21 7.28 -13.75 -6.22
C GLY A 21 8.13 -12.54 -5.81
N ASN A 22 7.69 -11.32 -6.13
CA ASN A 22 8.39 -10.08 -5.73
C ASN A 22 7.99 -9.56 -4.35
N CYS A 23 6.73 -9.75 -3.92
CA CYS A 23 6.23 -9.13 -2.69
C CYS A 23 5.39 -10.05 -1.80
N GLY A 24 5.19 -11.31 -2.18
CA GLY A 24 4.42 -12.31 -1.42
C GLY A 24 2.90 -12.13 -1.45
N PHE A 25 2.37 -11.18 -2.23
CA PHE A 25 0.92 -10.96 -2.34
C PHE A 25 0.22 -12.14 -3.02
N ASP A 26 -0.79 -12.70 -2.36
CA ASP A 26 -1.64 -13.80 -2.85
C ASP A 26 -2.93 -13.23 -3.44
N SER A 27 -3.20 -13.51 -4.73
CA SER A 27 -4.40 -13.04 -5.43
C SER A 27 -5.67 -13.81 -5.10
N THR A 28 -5.53 -14.99 -4.48
CA THR A 28 -6.64 -15.89 -4.14
C THR A 28 -6.97 -15.87 -2.65
N ALA A 29 -6.02 -15.43 -1.83
CA ALA A 29 -6.28 -15.15 -0.44
C ALA A 29 -7.45 -14.17 -0.36
N PRO A 30 -8.46 -14.44 0.50
CA PRO A 30 -9.41 -13.42 0.87
C PRO A 30 -8.65 -12.16 1.25
N LEU A 31 -9.21 -10.98 1.02
CA LEU A 31 -8.79 -9.75 1.67
C LEU A 31 -9.09 -9.87 3.18
N ALA A 32 -8.57 -10.90 3.83
CA ALA A 32 -8.51 -11.02 5.26
C ALA A 32 -7.58 -9.90 5.67
N ALA A 33 -8.18 -8.92 6.35
CA ALA A 33 -7.48 -7.84 7.02
C ALA A 33 -6.18 -8.40 7.59
N HIS A 34 -5.04 -7.80 7.21
CA HIS A 34 -3.77 -8.11 7.84
C HIS A 34 -4.00 -8.11 9.35
N PRO A 35 -3.76 -9.23 10.06
CA PRO A 35 -3.96 -9.28 11.49
C PRO A 35 -3.00 -8.26 12.12
N GLY A 36 -3.54 -7.14 12.61
CA GLY A 36 -2.78 -6.01 13.14
C GLY A 36 -2.96 -4.68 12.39
N ALA A 37 -3.53 -4.68 11.17
CA ALA A 37 -3.91 -3.46 10.48
C ALA A 37 -5.38 -3.12 10.78
N TYR A 38 -5.65 -1.96 11.37
CA TYR A 38 -7.01 -1.48 11.60
C TYR A 38 -7.64 -1.05 10.26
N ALA A 39 -8.09 -2.00 9.44
CA ALA A 39 -8.81 -1.71 8.21
C ALA A 39 -10.23 -1.22 8.56
N PRO A 40 -10.64 -0.01 8.13
CA PRO A 40 -11.95 0.53 8.48
C PRO A 40 -13.01 -0.19 7.65
N GLU A 41 -13.92 -0.95 8.27
CA GLU A 41 -15.02 -1.59 7.51
C GLU A 41 -16.06 -0.57 7.01
N ARG A 42 -16.25 0.53 7.74
CA ARG A 42 -17.26 1.57 7.45
C ARG A 42 -16.68 2.98 7.48
N CYS A 43 -17.10 3.79 6.50
CA CYS A 43 -16.74 5.19 6.40
C CYS A 43 -17.33 5.99 7.57
N LEU A 44 -16.49 6.65 8.36
CA LEU A 44 -16.96 7.49 9.47
C LEU A 44 -17.78 8.72 9.02
N ARG A 45 -17.75 9.08 7.73
CA ARG A 45 -18.49 10.24 7.19
C ARG A 45 -19.91 9.90 6.75
N CYS A 46 -20.13 8.73 6.14
CA CYS A 46 -21.42 8.37 5.54
C CYS A 46 -21.87 6.92 5.81
N ALA A 47 -21.13 6.18 6.64
CA ALA A 47 -21.37 4.78 6.99
C ALA A 47 -21.35 3.76 5.83
N SER A 48 -21.04 4.19 4.61
CA SER A 48 -20.85 3.29 3.46
C SER A 48 -19.62 2.38 3.64
N PRO A 49 -19.57 1.22 2.96
CA PRO A 49 -18.40 0.35 2.99
C PRO A 49 -17.14 1.06 2.49
N MET A 50 -16.00 0.73 3.09
CA MET A 50 -14.69 1.13 2.61
C MET A 50 -14.06 -0.05 1.85
N GLN A 51 -13.30 0.25 0.80
CA GLN A 51 -12.61 -0.75 -0.01
C GLN A 51 -11.12 -0.46 -0.01
N PHE A 52 -10.31 -1.50 0.06
CA PHE A 52 -8.87 -1.36 -0.13
C PHE A 52 -8.58 -0.84 -1.54
N ALA A 53 -7.89 0.30 -1.62
CA ALA A 53 -7.58 0.99 -2.87
C ALA A 53 -6.12 0.80 -3.31
N GLY A 54 -5.34 0.03 -2.55
CA GLY A 54 -3.93 -0.25 -2.83
C GLY A 54 -2.99 0.44 -1.84
N THR A 55 -1.70 0.36 -2.14
CA THR A 55 -0.65 0.86 -1.28
C THR A 55 0.05 2.06 -1.92
N LEU A 56 0.04 3.20 -1.23
CA LEU A 56 0.68 4.44 -1.67
C LEU A 56 2.10 4.54 -1.10
N GLN A 57 3.08 4.84 -1.96
CA GLN A 57 4.43 5.19 -1.53
C GLN A 57 4.60 6.70 -1.64
N LEU A 58 4.68 7.37 -0.48
CA LEU A 58 4.90 8.80 -0.42
C LEU A 58 6.40 9.09 -0.29
N HIS A 59 6.88 9.97 -1.15
CA HIS A 59 8.22 10.54 -1.08
C HIS A 59 8.18 11.74 -0.13
N GLU A 60 8.67 11.59 1.10
CA GLU A 60 8.94 12.76 1.96
C GLU A 60 10.19 13.48 1.43
N GLY A 61 9.98 14.33 0.42
CA GLY A 61 11.04 15.16 -0.13
C GLY A 61 11.31 16.36 0.78
N THR A 62 12.51 16.43 1.37
CA THR A 62 13.00 17.70 1.93
C THR A 62 13.42 18.57 0.76
N ARG A 63 12.62 19.60 0.41
CA ARG A 63 12.86 20.52 -0.72
C ARG A 63 14.23 21.22 -0.70
N MET A 64 14.97 21.13 0.40
CA MET A 64 16.25 21.82 0.64
C MET A 64 17.48 20.94 0.36
N TRP A 65 17.33 19.62 0.36
CA TRP A 65 18.44 18.66 0.19
C TRP A 65 19.02 18.59 -1.24
N PRO A 66 18.22 18.71 -2.31
CA PRO A 66 18.73 18.71 -3.69
C PRO A 66 19.70 19.88 -3.95
N PHE A 67 19.52 21.00 -3.25
CA PHE A 67 20.34 22.20 -3.43
C PHE A 67 21.69 22.12 -2.69
N LEU A 68 21.78 21.37 -1.58
CA LEU A 68 22.98 21.27 -0.76
C LEU A 68 23.87 20.05 -1.07
N LEU A 69 23.30 18.96 -1.60
CA LEU A 69 24.02 17.69 -1.78
C LEU A 69 23.96 17.11 -3.20
N GLY A 70 23.39 17.85 -4.15
CA GLY A 70 23.26 17.40 -5.55
C GLY A 70 22.57 16.03 -5.66
N ASN A 71 23.07 15.18 -6.57
CA ASN A 71 22.49 13.89 -6.97
C ASN A 71 22.41 12.82 -5.85
N ILE A 72 23.00 13.08 -4.67
CA ILE A 72 23.00 12.17 -3.51
C ILE A 72 21.79 12.45 -2.60
N GLY A 73 21.17 13.63 -2.70
CA GLY A 73 19.98 14.01 -1.92
C GLY A 73 18.71 13.22 -2.30
N GLU A 74 18.68 12.60 -3.48
CA GLU A 74 17.60 11.71 -3.92
C GLU A 74 17.65 10.31 -3.29
N LEU A 75 18.78 9.92 -2.66
CA LEU A 75 18.92 8.63 -1.97
C LEU A 75 18.42 8.64 -0.52
N LEU A 76 18.14 9.82 0.04
CA LEU A 76 17.70 10.00 1.45
C LEU A 76 16.20 10.31 1.56
N VAL A 77 15.44 10.00 0.52
CA VAL A 77 13.99 10.19 0.53
C VAL A 77 13.39 9.10 1.41
N ASN A 78 12.93 9.45 2.61
CA ASN A 78 12.14 8.55 3.44
C ASN A 78 10.88 8.16 2.66
N ARG A 79 10.85 6.92 2.17
CA ARG A 79 9.70 6.35 1.47
C ARG A 79 8.78 5.77 2.54
N LYS A 80 7.70 6.48 2.86
CA LYS A 80 6.66 5.94 3.73
C LYS A 80 5.61 5.25 2.88
N ARG A 81 5.34 4.00 3.26
CA ARG A 81 4.33 3.16 2.63
C ARG A 81 3.05 3.27 3.43
N PHE A 82 1.92 3.47 2.75
CA PHE A 82 0.60 3.54 3.37
C PHE A 82 -0.38 2.63 2.65
N GLU A 83 -1.14 1.85 3.38
CA GLU A 83 -2.34 1.23 2.86
C GLU A 83 -3.44 2.29 2.72
N SER A 84 -4.19 2.25 1.63
CA SER A 84 -5.25 3.21 1.35
C SER A 84 -6.61 2.53 1.25
N PHE A 85 -7.63 3.16 1.83
CA PHE A 85 -9.01 2.68 1.80
C PHE A 85 -9.93 3.78 1.28
N LEU A 86 -10.74 3.47 0.28
CA LEU A 86 -11.66 4.38 -0.40
C LEU A 86 -13.12 4.08 -0.03
N CYS A 87 -13.87 5.11 0.34
CA CYS A 87 -15.31 5.07 0.47
C CYS A 87 -15.98 5.21 -0.90
N THR A 88 -16.76 4.22 -1.32
CA THR A 88 -17.52 4.26 -2.59
C THR A 88 -18.75 5.16 -2.54
N GLY A 89 -19.22 5.54 -1.35
CA GLY A 89 -20.39 6.40 -1.18
C GLY A 89 -20.09 7.90 -1.25
N CYS A 90 -18.96 8.35 -0.70
CA CYS A 90 -18.63 9.77 -0.59
C CYS A 90 -17.21 10.14 -1.02
N GLY A 91 -16.41 9.18 -1.51
CA GLY A 91 -15.05 9.42 -1.97
C GLY A 91 -14.02 9.70 -0.86
N LYS A 92 -14.36 9.51 0.42
CA LYS A 92 -13.40 9.63 1.52
C LYS A 92 -12.26 8.62 1.31
N VAL A 93 -11.02 9.04 1.54
CA VAL A 93 -9.85 8.15 1.58
C VAL A 93 -9.24 8.18 2.98
N GLU A 94 -8.85 7.01 3.49
CA GLU A 94 -8.11 6.84 4.74
C GLU A 94 -6.77 6.15 4.45
N PHE A 95 -5.73 6.54 5.18
CA PHE A 95 -4.37 6.00 5.05
C PHE A 95 -3.94 5.34 6.36
N PHE A 96 -3.39 4.12 6.26
CA PHE A 96 -2.90 3.35 7.39
C PHE A 96 -1.42 3.02 7.19
N MET A 97 -0.64 3.12 8.25
CA MET A 97 0.73 2.58 8.25
C MET A 97 0.64 1.05 8.19
N PRO A 98 1.49 0.38 7.40
CA PRO A 98 1.59 -1.07 7.45
C PRO A 98 2.02 -1.50 8.86
N PRO A 99 1.55 -2.64 9.36
CA PRO A 99 2.03 -3.19 10.62
C PRO A 99 3.55 -3.42 10.54
N GLU A 100 4.27 -3.09 11.60
CA GLU A 100 5.70 -3.44 11.69
C GLU A 100 5.85 -4.97 11.70
N PRO A 101 6.83 -5.54 10.98
CA PRO A 101 6.98 -6.98 10.84
C PRO A 101 7.25 -7.72 12.17
N ASP A 102 7.67 -6.99 13.23
CA ASP A 102 8.05 -7.57 14.52
C ASP A 102 7.12 -7.17 15.69
N ALA A 103 5.98 -6.54 15.44
CA ALA A 103 5.00 -6.26 16.49
C ALA A 103 4.21 -7.53 16.86
N THR A 104 4.88 -8.47 17.53
CA THR A 104 4.22 -9.57 18.23
C THR A 104 3.61 -9.00 19.52
N PRO A 105 2.33 -9.27 19.84
CA PRO A 105 1.76 -8.92 21.15
C PRO A 105 2.47 -9.63 22.32
#